data_AF-A0AAV9B2F7-F1
#
_entry.id   AF-A0AAV9B2F7-F1
#
_cell.length_a   1.000
_cell.length_b   1.000
_cell.length_c   1.000
_cell.angle_alpha   90.00
_cell.angle_beta   90.00
_cell.angle_gamma   90.00
#
_symmetry.space_group_name_H-M   'P 1'
#
loop_
_entity.id
_entity.type
_entity.pdbx_description
1 polymer ?
#
loop_
_entity_poly.entity_id
_entity_poly.type
_entity_poly.pdbx_seq_one_letter_code
_entity_poly.pdbx_strand_id
1 'polypeptide(L)'
;MLSPQLKTAFDTIIDAFLFLDKNGDGKLNKKELILALNEASPWERSPSHIAMTRLKEMDWDKNGEISLKEFLFALTKWVGMDSVMRKSQLQANPILYEYDTSYSWSFLYFLF
;
A
#
# COMPACT_ATOMS: atom_id res chain seq x y z
N MET A 1 15.33 9.06 20.57
CA MET A 1 13.89 8.72 20.62
C MET A 1 13.31 8.94 19.24
N LEU A 2 12.47 8.03 18.76
CA LEU A 2 11.67 8.27 17.54
C LEU A 2 10.72 9.43 17.81
N SER A 3 10.43 10.27 16.81
CA SER A 3 9.44 11.32 16.98
C SER A 3 8.04 10.70 17.19
N PRO A 4 7.13 11.34 17.94
CA PRO A 4 5.78 10.83 18.14
C PRO A 4 5.05 10.54 16.82
N GLN A 5 5.24 11.40 15.82
CA GLN A 5 4.64 11.24 14.49
C GLN A 5 5.15 10.00 13.77
N LEU A 6 6.45 9.71 13.89
CA LEU A 6 7.05 8.52 13.28
C LEU A 6 6.57 7.24 13.97
N LYS A 7 6.44 7.27 15.30
CA LYS A 7 5.87 6.15 16.05
C LYS A 7 4.44 5.85 15.60
N THR A 8 3.58 6.87 15.54
CA THR A 8 2.20 6.71 15.07
C THR A 8 2.14 6.15 13.66
N ALA A 9 2.94 6.66 12.73
CA ALA A 9 2.98 6.15 11.37
C ALA A 9 3.38 4.66 11.31
N PHE A 10 4.39 4.25 12.09
CA PHE A 10 4.77 2.84 12.20
C PHE A 10 3.64 2.00 12.78
N ASP A 11 3.02 2.42 13.88
CA ASP A 11 1.91 1.70 14.51
C ASP A 11 0.76 1.51 13.51
N THR A 12 0.36 2.56 12.78
CA THR A 12 -0.72 2.47 11.78
C THR A 12 -0.40 1.52 10.64
N ILE A 13 0.86 1.50 10.16
CA ILE A 13 1.28 0.57 9.10
C ILE A 13 1.23 -0.88 9.59
N ILE A 14 1.68 -1.13 10.84
CA ILE A 14 1.64 -2.46 11.44
C ILE A 14 0.20 -2.92 11.65
N ASP A 15 -0.67 -2.04 12.17
CA ASP A 15 -2.09 -2.36 12.38
C ASP A 15 -2.79 -2.69 11.06
N ALA A 16 -2.50 -1.93 9.99
CA ALA A 16 -3.02 -2.23 8.65
C ALA A 16 -2.53 -3.59 8.13
N PHE A 17 -1.26 -3.95 8.35
CA PHE A 17 -0.73 -5.25 7.96
C PHE A 17 -1.41 -6.39 8.72
N LEU A 18 -1.56 -6.25 10.04
CA LEU A 18 -2.22 -7.25 10.89
C LEU A 18 -3.72 -7.38 10.58
N PHE A 19 -4.38 -6.30 10.17
CA PHE A 19 -5.77 -6.34 9.74
C PHE A 19 -5.97 -7.18 8.46
N LEU A 20 -4.99 -7.14 7.56
CA LEU A 20 -4.97 -7.90 6.32
C LEU A 20 -4.59 -9.37 6.55
N ASP A 21 -3.62 -9.64 7.43
CA ASP A 21 -3.12 -10.99 7.75
C ASP A 21 -4.14 -11.76 8.62
N LYS A 22 -5.11 -12.38 7.95
CA LYS A 22 -6.21 -13.09 8.64
C LYS A 22 -5.76 -14.40 9.30
N ASN A 23 -4.73 -15.06 8.77
CA ASN A 23 -4.30 -16.37 9.27
C ASN A 23 -3.17 -16.25 10.31
N GLY A 24 -2.52 -15.08 10.41
CA GLY A 24 -1.47 -14.77 11.38
C GLY A 24 -0.12 -15.41 11.04
N ASP A 25 0.13 -15.74 9.78
CA ASP A 25 1.39 -16.35 9.34
C ASP A 25 2.52 -15.33 9.09
N GLY A 26 2.22 -14.04 9.21
CA GLY A 26 3.16 -12.94 9.03
C GLY A 26 3.37 -12.56 7.57
N LYS A 27 2.51 -13.03 6.66
CA LYS A 27 2.54 -12.73 5.22
C LYS A 27 1.12 -12.47 4.73
N LEU A 28 1.02 -11.78 3.58
CA LEU A 28 -0.26 -11.55 2.93
C LEU A 28 -0.32 -12.32 1.63
N ASN A 29 -1.23 -13.28 1.55
CA ASN A 29 -1.57 -13.93 0.31
C ASN A 29 -2.73 -13.22 -0.39
N LYS A 30 -2.96 -13.63 -1.64
CA LYS A 30 -4.04 -13.07 -2.47
C LYS A 30 -5.43 -13.23 -1.87
N LYS A 31 -5.70 -14.33 -1.15
CA LYS A 31 -7.04 -14.57 -0.57
C LYS A 31 -7.30 -13.62 0.57
N GLU A 32 -6.33 -13.40 1.46
CA GLU A 32 -6.40 -12.43 2.55
C GLU A 32 -6.70 -11.02 2.06
N LEU A 33 -5.96 -10.54 1.05
CA LEU A 33 -6.17 -9.21 0.49
C LEU A 33 -7.55 -9.07 -0.16
N ILE A 34 -8.01 -10.06 -0.92
CA ILE A 34 -9.35 -10.04 -1.51
C ILE A 34 -10.43 -10.06 -0.42
N LEU A 35 -10.27 -10.88 0.62
CA LEU A 35 -11.21 -10.97 1.73
C LEU A 35 -11.29 -9.63 2.47
N ALA A 36 -10.15 -9.05 2.85
CA ALA A 36 -10.12 -7.78 3.54
C ALA A 36 -10.74 -6.65 2.72
N LEU A 37 -10.45 -6.59 1.40
CA LEU A 37 -11.05 -5.59 0.50
C LEU A 37 -12.58 -5.74 0.37
N ASN A 38 -13.08 -6.98 0.29
CA ASN A 38 -14.51 -7.24 0.27
C ASN A 38 -15.18 -6.87 1.61
N GLU A 39 -14.48 -7.07 2.73
CA GLU A 39 -14.98 -6.74 4.07
C GLU A 39 -15.14 -5.23 4.29
N ALA A 40 -14.17 -4.41 3.87
CA ALA A 40 -14.27 -2.96 4.10
C ALA A 40 -15.15 -2.25 3.06
N SER A 41 -15.27 -2.79 1.85
CA SER A 41 -16.10 -2.21 0.77
C SER A 41 -17.15 -3.21 0.25
N PRO A 42 -18.14 -3.61 1.08
CA PRO A 42 -19.15 -4.61 0.70
C PRO A 42 -20.03 -4.16 -0.50
N TRP A 43 -20.01 -2.87 -0.82
CA TRP A 43 -20.77 -2.27 -1.93
C TRP A 43 -19.99 -2.16 -3.24
N GLU A 44 -18.67 -2.41 -3.21
CA GLU A 44 -17.79 -2.24 -4.37
C GLU A 44 -17.53 -3.61 -5.02
N ARG A 45 -18.13 -3.87 -6.18
CA ARG A 45 -18.04 -5.17 -6.89
C ARG A 45 -16.73 -5.40 -7.66
N SER A 46 -15.79 -4.47 -7.60
CA SER A 46 -14.51 -4.52 -8.33
C SER A 46 -13.21 -4.76 -7.50
N PRO A 47 -13.20 -5.40 -6.32
CA PRO A 47 -11.97 -5.41 -5.52
C PRO A 47 -10.89 -6.30 -6.12
N SER A 48 -11.28 -7.31 -6.90
CA SER A 48 -10.37 -8.35 -7.37
C SER A 48 -9.32 -7.86 -8.36
N HIS A 49 -9.65 -6.93 -9.26
CA HIS A 49 -8.68 -6.43 -10.24
C HIS A 49 -7.67 -5.47 -9.60
N ILE A 50 -8.15 -4.56 -8.75
CA ILE A 50 -7.30 -3.62 -8.00
C ILE A 50 -6.39 -4.39 -7.05
N ALA A 51 -6.94 -5.35 -6.30
CA ALA A 51 -6.17 -6.24 -5.43
C ALA A 51 -5.05 -6.95 -6.20
N MET A 52 -5.38 -7.52 -7.37
CA MET A 52 -4.41 -8.28 -8.17
C MET A 52 -3.25 -7.42 -8.65
N THR A 53 -3.55 -6.20 -9.09
CA THR A 53 -2.53 -5.27 -9.58
C THR A 53 -1.64 -4.85 -8.42
N ARG A 54 -2.22 -4.51 -7.27
CA ARG A 54 -1.46 -4.12 -6.07
C ARG A 54 -0.62 -5.26 -5.49
N LEU A 55 -1.17 -6.47 -5.48
CA LEU A 55 -0.44 -7.69 -5.13
C LEU A 55 0.83 -7.85 -5.96
N LYS A 56 0.70 -7.71 -7.28
CA LYS A 56 1.84 -7.83 -8.21
C LYS A 56 2.86 -6.70 -8.06
N GLU A 57 2.45 -5.51 -7.64
CA GLU A 57 3.37 -4.40 -7.38
C GLU A 57 4.17 -4.57 -6.07
N MET A 58 3.59 -5.27 -5.11
CA MET A 58 4.17 -5.54 -3.79
C MET A 58 5.09 -6.77 -3.80
N ASP A 59 4.71 -7.84 -4.49
CA ASP A 59 5.43 -9.11 -4.57
C ASP A 59 6.68 -8.98 -5.46
N TRP A 60 7.80 -8.53 -4.86
CA TRP A 60 9.04 -8.23 -5.59
C TRP A 60 9.86 -9.47 -5.88
N ASP A 61 9.86 -10.42 -4.95
CA ASP A 61 10.56 -11.69 -5.14
C ASP A 61 9.75 -12.72 -5.95
N LYS A 62 8.47 -12.43 -6.21
CA LYS A 62 7.53 -13.23 -7.01
C LYS A 62 7.23 -14.59 -6.40
N ASN A 63 7.25 -14.67 -5.06
CA ASN A 63 6.93 -15.90 -4.34
C ASN A 63 5.42 -16.12 -4.16
N GLY A 64 4.58 -15.12 -4.49
CA GLY A 64 3.12 -15.18 -4.40
C GLY A 64 2.54 -14.74 -3.05
N GLU A 65 3.39 -14.30 -2.12
CA GLU A 65 3.08 -13.81 -0.79
C GLU A 65 3.76 -12.44 -0.58
N ILE A 66 3.14 -11.55 0.19
CA ILE A 66 3.74 -10.26 0.52
C ILE A 66 4.25 -10.30 1.95
N SER A 67 5.55 -10.15 2.11
CA SER A 67 6.17 -9.94 3.42
C SER A 67 5.88 -8.53 3.95
N LEU A 68 5.97 -8.33 5.27
CA LEU A 68 5.88 -6.99 5.87
C LEU A 68 6.88 -6.00 5.26
N LYS A 69 8.06 -6.47 4.87
CA LYS A 69 9.08 -5.66 4.20
C LYS A 69 8.59 -5.15 2.84
N GLU A 70 8.04 -6.02 2.02
CA GLU A 70 7.48 -5.68 0.70
C GLU A 70 6.29 -4.75 0.82
N PHE A 71 5.42 -5.01 1.81
CA PHE A 71 4.28 -4.16 2.12
C PHE A 71 4.71 -2.72 2.46
N LEU A 72 5.71 -2.58 3.34
CA LEU A 72 6.26 -1.28 3.73
C LEU A 72 6.89 -0.54 2.53
N PHE A 73 7.68 -1.24 1.71
CA PHE A 73 8.28 -0.64 0.52
C PHE A 73 7.23 -0.13 -0.46
N ALA A 74 6.18 -0.90 -0.72
CA ALA A 74 5.10 -0.46 -1.61
C ALA A 74 4.36 0.76 -1.05
N LEU A 75 4.03 0.77 0.25
CA LEU A 75 3.40 1.93 0.90
C LEU A 75 4.25 3.19 0.79
N THR A 76 5.56 3.12 1.03
CA THR A 76 6.44 4.30 0.91
C THR A 76 6.48 4.87 -0.51
N LYS A 77 6.38 4.00 -1.54
CA LYS A 77 6.26 4.41 -2.94
C LYS A 77 4.92 5.06 -3.24
N TRP A 78 3.81 4.48 -2.78
CA TRP A 78 2.45 4.96 -3.07
C TRP A 78 2.11 6.27 -2.36
N VAL A 79 2.56 6.46 -1.13
CA VAL A 79 2.43 7.73 -0.39
C VAL A 79 3.33 8.82 -1.00
N GLY A 80 4.16 8.47 -1.99
CA GLY A 80 4.96 9.42 -2.73
C GLY A 80 6.05 10.06 -1.88
N MET A 81 6.64 9.33 -0.92
CA MET A 81 7.85 9.83 -0.24
C MET A 81 8.99 10.08 -1.24
N ASP A 82 9.01 9.34 -2.36
CA ASP A 82 9.88 9.60 -3.50
C ASP A 82 9.58 10.93 -4.21
N SER A 83 8.34 11.41 -4.15
CA SER A 83 7.94 12.71 -4.72
C SER A 83 8.36 13.87 -3.84
N VAL A 84 8.34 13.69 -2.51
CA VAL A 84 8.84 14.70 -1.55
C VAL A 84 10.37 14.81 -1.65
N MET A 85 11.07 13.67 -1.77
CA MET A 85 12.52 13.63 -2.00
C MET A 85 12.93 14.12 -3.40
N ARG A 86 12.11 13.93 -4.44
CA ARG A 86 12.38 14.48 -5.79
C ARG A 86 11.96 15.94 -5.98
N LYS A 87 11.00 16.46 -5.21
CA LYS A 87 10.60 17.88 -5.26
C LYS A 87 11.73 18.83 -4.86
N SER A 88 12.69 18.38 -4.03
CA SER A 88 13.90 19.17 -3.74
C SER A 88 14.88 19.25 -4.92
N GLN A 89 14.75 18.37 -5.93
CA GLN A 89 15.60 18.31 -7.13
C GLN A 89 14.88 18.72 -8.44
N LEU A 90 13.55 18.79 -8.48
CA LEU A 90 12.75 18.93 -9.72
C LEU A 90 12.00 20.27 -9.90
N GLN A 91 12.56 21.41 -9.47
CA GLN A 91 11.99 22.74 -9.81
C GLN A 91 11.97 23.08 -11.33
N ALA A 92 12.20 22.12 -12.24
CA ALA A 92 12.49 22.40 -13.65
C ALA A 92 11.52 21.83 -14.71
N ASN A 93 10.46 21.05 -14.38
CA ASN A 93 9.54 20.63 -15.45
C ASN A 93 8.11 20.23 -14.99
N PRO A 94 7.05 21.02 -15.31
CA PRO A 94 5.68 20.79 -14.81
C PRO A 94 4.85 19.73 -15.58
N ILE A 95 5.37 19.11 -16.63
CA ILE A 95 4.55 18.34 -17.60
C ILE A 95 4.48 16.81 -17.33
N LEU A 96 5.02 16.30 -16.22
CA LEU A 96 5.02 14.85 -15.92
C LEU A 96 3.99 14.41 -14.88
N TYR A 97 3.03 15.26 -14.52
CA TYR A 97 2.08 15.01 -13.41
C TYR A 97 0.83 14.21 -13.78
N GLU A 98 0.87 13.39 -14.83
CA GLU A 98 -0.27 12.57 -15.23
C GLU A 98 0.14 11.10 -15.32
N TYR A 99 0.52 10.52 -14.18
CA TYR A 99 0.59 9.08 -14.00
C TYR A 99 -0.45 8.69 -12.96
N ASP A 100 -1.30 7.74 -13.33
CA ASP A 100 -2.52 7.28 -12.67
C ASP A 100 -2.42 7.11 -11.15
N THR A 101 -2.72 8.19 -10.41
CA THR A 101 -2.78 8.19 -8.94
C THR A 101 -4.14 7.72 -8.42
N SER A 102 -5.15 7.60 -9.29
CA SER A 102 -6.54 7.39 -8.86
C SER A 102 -6.71 6.06 -8.12
N TYR A 103 -6.12 4.97 -8.65
CA TYR A 103 -6.16 3.66 -8.01
C TYR A 103 -5.22 3.54 -6.80
N SER A 104 -4.26 4.46 -6.63
CA SER A 104 -3.32 4.42 -5.49
C SER A 104 -4.00 4.98 -4.26
N TRP A 105 -4.71 6.09 -4.43
CA TRP A 105 -5.48 6.71 -3.37
C TRP A 105 -6.64 5.83 -2.93
N SER A 106 -7.37 5.16 -3.84
CA SER A 106 -8.46 4.26 -3.45
C SER A 106 -8.00 3.13 -2.53
N PHE A 107 -6.79 2.62 -2.75
CA PHE A 107 -6.21 1.57 -1.91
C PHE A 107 -5.68 2.11 -0.57
N LEU A 108 -5.12 3.32 -0.55
CA LEU A 108 -4.72 3.97 0.70
C LEU A 108 -5.95 4.35 1.55
N TYR A 109 -7.02 4.88 0.96
CA TYR A 109 -8.30 5.13 1.65
C TYR A 109 -8.96 3.87 2.21
N PHE A 110 -8.58 2.68 1.70
CA PHE A 110 -9.03 1.43 2.26
C PHE A 110 -8.20 1.04 3.51
N LEU A 111 -6.92 1.42 3.57
CA LEU A 111 -6.03 1.11 4.69
C LEU A 111 -6.07 2.14 5.83
N PHE A 112 -6.53 3.37 5.55
CA PHE A 112 -6.56 4.52 6.46
C PHE A 112 -7.91 5.23 6.43
#